data_AF-A0A2P6RFP4-F1
#
_entry.id   AF-A0A2P6RFP4-F1
#
_cell.length_a   1.000
_cell.length_b   1.000
_cell.length_c   1.000
_cell.angle_alpha   90.00
_cell.angle_beta   90.00
_cell.angle_gamma   90.00
#
_symmetry.space_group_name_H-M   'P 1'
#
loop_
_entity.id
_entity.type
_entity.pdbx_description
1 polymer ?
#
loop_
_entity_poly.entity_id
_entity_poly.type
_entity_poly.pdbx_seq_one_letter_code
_entity_poly.pdbx_strand_id
1 'polypeptide(L)'
;MVACLVDGNIITGATYEDHPKFFRAFLKALGGDITGSDRRVLILCGDFMEDYKVAVPFQSLQALGGHVDGSCPKKKAGYICATAVHDFEGDQTYIEKPGHNFTLTANFEGV
;
A
#
# COMPACT_ATOMS: atom_id res chain seq x y z
N MET A 1 -0.97 -9.85 13.97
CA MET A 1 -2.18 -10.42 13.34
C MET A 1 -3.03 -9.23 12.91
N VAL A 2 -3.14 -8.97 11.62
CA VAL A 2 -3.85 -7.82 11.02
C VAL A 2 -5.33 -8.20 10.95
N ALA A 3 -6.15 -7.54 11.77
CA ALA A 3 -7.51 -7.92 12.12
C ALA A 3 -8.52 -6.97 11.45
N CYS A 4 -9.04 -7.40 10.30
CA CYS A 4 -10.30 -6.87 9.78
C CYS A 4 -11.43 -7.79 10.26
N LEU A 5 -12.44 -7.22 10.90
CA LEU A 5 -13.62 -7.93 11.39
C LEU A 5 -14.85 -7.52 10.57
N VAL A 6 -15.70 -8.49 10.25
CA VAL A 6 -16.96 -8.29 9.53
C VAL A 6 -18.07 -8.95 10.33
N ASP A 7 -19.08 -8.18 10.74
CA ASP A 7 -20.30 -8.64 11.39
C ASP A 7 -21.52 -8.00 10.71
N GLY A 8 -22.17 -8.76 9.83
CA GLY A 8 -23.22 -8.22 8.95
C GLY A 8 -22.70 -7.04 8.13
N ASN A 9 -23.25 -5.86 8.38
CA ASN A 9 -22.89 -4.60 7.70
C ASN A 9 -21.82 -3.80 8.46
N ILE A 10 -21.30 -4.31 9.58
CA ILE A 10 -20.25 -3.66 10.36
C ILE A 10 -18.91 -4.22 9.90
N ILE A 11 -18.07 -3.35 9.34
CA ILE A 11 -16.71 -3.69 8.89
C ILE A 11 -15.73 -2.78 9.62
N THR A 12 -14.75 -3.36 10.31
CA THR A 12 -13.74 -2.61 11.07
C THR A 12 -12.32 -3.04 10.69
N GLY A 13 -11.37 -2.10 10.71
CA GLY A 13 -9.93 -2.34 10.67
C GLY A 13 -9.27 -1.60 11.83
N ALA A 14 -8.15 -2.11 12.33
CA ALA A 14 -7.47 -1.53 13.49
C ALA A 14 -6.46 -0.44 13.09
N THR A 15 -5.76 -0.64 11.97
CA THR A 15 -4.78 0.32 11.43
C THR A 15 -4.84 0.39 9.90
N TYR A 16 -4.08 1.29 9.30
CA TYR A 16 -3.96 1.37 7.83
C TYR A 16 -3.36 0.11 7.20
N GLU A 17 -2.65 -0.73 7.96
CA GLU A 17 -2.15 -2.03 7.47
C GLU A 17 -3.31 -3.00 7.14
N ASP A 18 -4.49 -2.79 7.72
CA ASP A 18 -5.69 -3.56 7.43
C ASP A 18 -6.39 -3.17 6.13
N HIS A 19 -6.01 -2.02 5.52
CA HIS A 19 -6.69 -1.46 4.34
C HIS A 19 -6.98 -2.48 3.24
N PRO A 20 -6.06 -3.37 2.82
CA PRO A 20 -6.37 -4.36 1.79
C PRO A 20 -7.57 -5.24 2.12
N LYS A 21 -7.63 -5.78 3.36
CA LYS A 21 -8.75 -6.63 3.79
C LYS A 21 -10.01 -5.81 4.04
N PHE A 22 -9.85 -4.64 4.64
CA PHE A 22 -10.93 -3.71 4.92
C PHE A 22 -11.66 -3.27 3.64
N PHE A 23 -10.93 -2.75 2.65
CA PHE A 23 -11.52 -2.34 1.38
C PHE A 23 -12.12 -3.51 0.61
N ARG A 24 -11.48 -4.69 0.63
CA ARG A 24 -12.06 -5.89 0.02
C ARG A 24 -13.38 -6.30 0.66
N ALA A 25 -13.50 -6.22 1.99
CA ALA A 25 -14.75 -6.49 2.70
C ALA A 25 -15.83 -5.47 2.35
N PHE A 26 -15.47 -4.18 2.27
CA PHE A 26 -16.38 -3.12 1.82
C PHE A 26 -16.91 -3.37 0.41
N LEU A 27 -16.03 -3.68 -0.55
CA LEU A 27 -16.44 -3.99 -1.93
C LEU A 27 -17.43 -5.17 -1.96
N LYS A 28 -17.18 -6.22 -1.17
CA LYS A 28 -18.11 -7.36 -1.05
C LYS A 28 -19.46 -6.96 -0.45
N ALA A 29 -19.46 -6.15 0.61
CA ALA A 29 -20.69 -5.68 1.25
C ALA A 29 -21.55 -4.81 0.30
N LEU A 30 -20.91 -4.11 -0.63
CA LEU A 30 -21.57 -3.36 -1.70
C LEU A 30 -22.05 -4.25 -2.87
N GLY A 31 -21.88 -5.58 -2.78
CA GLY A 31 -22.25 -6.53 -3.84
C GLY A 31 -21.24 -6.62 -4.98
N GLY A 32 -20.03 -6.08 -4.80
CA GLY A 32 -18.96 -6.15 -5.79
C GLY A 32 -18.34 -7.55 -5.89
N ASP A 33 -18.09 -7.98 -7.12
CA ASP A 33 -17.34 -9.19 -7.44
C ASP A 33 -16.03 -8.83 -8.13
N ILE A 34 -14.91 -9.36 -7.63
CA ILE A 34 -13.56 -9.02 -8.11
C ILE A 34 -13.00 -10.24 -8.86
N THR A 35 -12.94 -10.14 -10.19
CA THR A 35 -12.44 -11.20 -11.07
C THR A 35 -11.06 -10.87 -11.64
N GLY A 36 -10.27 -11.89 -12.01
CA GLY A 36 -8.98 -11.70 -12.70
C GLY A 36 -7.84 -11.18 -11.81
N SER A 37 -7.96 -11.36 -10.50
CA SER A 37 -7.07 -10.78 -9.48
C SER A 37 -5.80 -11.59 -9.18
N ASP A 38 -5.64 -12.80 -9.71
CA ASP A 38 -4.45 -13.63 -9.54
C ASP A 38 -3.28 -13.12 -10.39
N ARG A 39 -2.77 -11.95 -10.01
CA ARG A 39 -1.67 -11.24 -10.66
C ARG A 39 -0.59 -10.93 -9.65
N ARG A 40 0.66 -11.02 -10.08
CA ARG A 40 1.83 -10.58 -9.32
C ARG A 40 2.29 -9.22 -9.84
N VAL A 41 2.46 -8.25 -8.95
CA VAL A 41 2.92 -6.89 -9.28
C VAL A 41 4.14 -6.57 -8.44
N LEU A 42 5.17 -6.03 -9.07
CA LEU A 42 6.34 -5.49 -8.39
C LEU A 42 6.29 -3.96 -8.41
N ILE A 43 6.42 -3.33 -7.24
CA ILE A 43 6.64 -1.90 -7.09
C ILE A 43 8.12 -1.67 -6.80
N LEU A 44 8.76 -0.88 -7.66
CA LEU A 44 10.13 -0.42 -7.46
C LEU A 44 10.11 0.78 -6.51
N CYS A 45 10.66 0.58 -5.33
CA CYS A 45 10.71 1.55 -4.25
C CYS A 45 12.10 2.21 -4.16
N GLY A 46 12.15 3.33 -3.45
CA GLY A 46 13.37 4.07 -3.11
C GLY A 46 13.14 5.00 -1.92
N ASP A 47 14.20 5.48 -1.31
CA ASP A 47 14.08 6.52 -0.29
C ASP A 47 13.52 7.81 -0.90
N PHE A 48 12.61 8.46 -0.15
CA PHE A 48 11.86 9.64 -0.54
C PHE A 48 10.99 9.46 -1.80
N MET A 49 10.56 8.23 -2.09
CA MET A 49 9.39 8.04 -2.96
C MET A 49 8.16 8.71 -2.34
N GLU A 50 7.26 9.21 -3.19
CA GLU A 50 6.09 9.95 -2.71
C GLU A 50 5.13 9.02 -1.94
N ASP A 51 4.70 9.45 -0.76
CA ASP A 51 4.00 8.65 0.26
C ASP A 51 2.70 8.01 -0.26
N TYR A 52 1.85 8.79 -0.93
CA TYR A 52 0.64 8.27 -1.53
C TYR A 52 0.92 7.44 -2.78
N LYS A 53 1.90 7.82 -3.59
CA LYS A 53 2.24 7.08 -4.83
C LYS A 53 2.79 5.69 -4.56
N VAL A 54 3.29 5.40 -3.35
CA VAL A 54 3.60 4.03 -2.94
C VAL A 54 2.43 3.38 -2.21
N ALA A 55 1.90 3.99 -1.16
CA ALA A 55 0.95 3.34 -0.26
C ALA A 55 -0.40 3.04 -0.95
N VAL A 56 -0.93 4.00 -1.72
CA VAL A 56 -2.25 3.85 -2.36
C VAL A 56 -2.24 2.76 -3.42
N PRO A 57 -1.34 2.75 -4.42
CA PRO A 57 -1.29 1.65 -5.40
C PRO A 57 -0.98 0.30 -4.76
N PHE A 58 -0.06 0.26 -3.79
CA PHE A 58 0.33 -0.98 -3.13
C PHE A 58 -0.87 -1.64 -2.43
N GLN A 59 -1.57 -0.90 -1.57
CA GLN A 59 -2.70 -1.44 -0.82
C GLN A 59 -3.95 -1.64 -1.69
N SER A 60 -4.17 -0.80 -2.72
CA SER A 60 -5.30 -0.96 -3.65
C SER A 60 -5.19 -2.26 -4.44
N LEU A 61 -4.01 -2.56 -4.98
CA LEU A 61 -3.77 -3.81 -5.71
C LEU A 61 -3.90 -5.04 -4.79
N GLN A 62 -3.44 -4.93 -3.54
CA GLN A 62 -3.67 -5.99 -2.53
C GLN A 62 -5.16 -6.15 -2.20
N ALA A 63 -5.93 -5.06 -2.09
CA ALA A 63 -7.37 -5.12 -1.83
C ALA A 63 -8.13 -5.84 -2.96
N LEU A 64 -7.70 -5.62 -4.20
CA LEU A 64 -8.21 -6.33 -5.37
C LEU A 64 -7.82 -7.82 -5.38
N GLY A 65 -6.89 -8.26 -4.53
CA GLY A 65 -6.44 -9.64 -4.41
C GLY A 65 -5.16 -9.97 -5.16
N GLY A 66 -4.49 -8.97 -5.74
CA GLY A 66 -3.16 -9.14 -6.34
C GLY A 66 -2.10 -9.41 -5.28
N HIS A 67 -1.10 -10.21 -5.65
CA HIS A 67 0.13 -10.34 -4.88
C HIS A 67 1.06 -9.18 -5.25
N VAL A 68 1.38 -8.33 -4.28
CA VAL A 68 2.15 -7.11 -4.53
C VAL A 68 3.43 -7.14 -3.71
N ASP A 69 4.56 -7.00 -4.37
CA ASP A 69 5.88 -6.91 -3.76
C ASP A 69 6.45 -5.50 -3.89
N GLY A 70 7.06 -4.97 -2.84
CA GLY A 70 7.84 -3.74 -2.85
C GLY A 70 9.31 -4.05 -2.63
N SER A 71 10.18 -3.63 -3.55
CA SER A 71 11.64 -3.86 -3.47
C SER A 71 12.43 -2.58 -3.74
N CYS A 72 13.60 -2.44 -3.12
CA CYS A 72 14.50 -1.30 -3.31
C CYS A 72 15.94 -1.81 -3.47
N PRO A 73 16.71 -1.33 -4.46
CA PRO A 73 18.12 -1.69 -4.60
C PRO A 73 18.89 -1.50 -3.29
N LYS A 74 19.79 -2.46 -3.00
CA LYS A 74 20.66 -2.45 -1.80
C LYS A 74 19.91 -2.50 -0.46
N LYS A 75 18.60 -2.78 -0.46
CA LYS A 75 17.79 -3.05 0.74
C LYS A 75 17.14 -4.43 0.64
N LYS A 76 16.83 -5.01 1.81
CA LYS A 76 16.24 -6.34 1.94
C LYS A 76 14.76 -6.23 2.35
N ALA A 77 14.01 -7.31 2.18
CA ALA A 77 12.67 -7.43 2.77
C ALA A 77 12.72 -7.14 4.28
N GLY A 78 11.72 -6.40 4.78
CA GLY A 78 11.65 -5.90 6.16
C GLY A 78 12.42 -4.60 6.41
N TYR A 79 13.25 -4.12 5.46
CA TYR A 79 13.90 -2.82 5.61
C TYR A 79 12.93 -1.70 5.26
N ILE A 80 13.23 -0.50 5.75
CA ILE A 80 12.40 0.68 5.59
C ILE A 80 12.94 1.58 4.47
N CYS A 81 12.04 2.12 3.64
CA CYS A 81 12.25 3.34 2.89
C CYS A 81 11.48 4.48 3.56
N ALA A 82 12.15 5.61 3.79
CA ALA A 82 11.44 6.84 4.15
C ALA A 82 10.65 7.33 2.93
N THR A 83 9.49 7.94 3.13
CA THR A 83 8.70 8.57 2.06
C THR A 83 8.64 10.08 2.20
N ALA A 84 8.26 10.74 1.10
CA ALA A 84 8.07 12.18 1.01
C ALA A 84 6.60 12.49 0.72
N VAL A 85 6.03 13.48 1.43
CA VAL A 85 4.73 14.06 1.05
C VAL A 85 5.00 15.29 0.20
N HIS A 86 4.52 15.27 -1.05
CA HIS A 86 4.63 16.39 -1.97
C HIS A 86 3.28 17.09 -2.10
N ASP A 87 3.17 18.32 -1.62
CA ASP A 87 1.94 19.10 -1.68
C ASP A 87 2.19 20.55 -2.11
N PHE A 88 1.21 21.19 -2.74
CA PHE A 88 1.30 22.58 -3.19
C PHE A 88 0.64 23.51 -2.18
N GLU A 89 1.44 24.27 -1.43
CA GLU A 89 0.97 25.17 -0.36
C GLU A 89 1.08 26.66 -0.72
N GLY A 90 1.15 26.99 -2.02
CA GLY A 90 1.05 28.37 -2.54
C GLY A 90 2.25 28.88 -3.35
N ASP A 91 3.35 28.11 -3.41
CA ASP A 91 4.56 28.46 -4.16
C ASP A 91 4.55 27.92 -5.61
N GLN A 92 5.61 28.24 -6.38
CA GLN A 92 5.77 27.80 -7.77
C GLN A 92 5.96 26.28 -7.92
N THR A 93 6.33 25.59 -6.85
CA THR A 93 6.52 24.14 -6.79
C THR A 93 5.99 23.59 -5.48
N TYR A 94 5.84 22.28 -5.41
CA TYR A 94 5.45 21.58 -4.19
C TYR A 94 6.49 21.79 -3.07
N ILE A 95 6.01 21.75 -1.84
CA ILE A 95 6.85 21.55 -0.65
C ILE A 95 7.01 20.06 -0.37
N GLU A 96 8.06 19.71 0.36
CA GLU A 96 8.31 18.34 0.79
C GLU A 96 8.26 18.23 2.33
N LYS A 97 7.51 17.25 2.82
CA LYS A 97 7.41 16.91 4.26
C LYS A 97 7.70 15.41 4.45
N PRO A 98 8.22 14.98 5.62
CA PRO A 98 8.36 13.56 5.93
C PRO A 98 7.00 12.84 5.90
N GLY A 99 6.92 11.72 5.20
CA GLY A 99 5.74 10.85 5.18
C GLY A 99 5.87 9.64 6.11
N HIS A 100 5.12 8.59 5.82
CA HIS A 100 5.17 7.32 6.55
C HIS A 100 6.42 6.51 6.18
N ASN A 101 6.87 5.63 7.06
CA ASN A 101 7.89 4.65 6.70
C ASN A 101 7.26 3.49 5.92
N PHE A 102 7.77 3.20 4.73
CA PHE A 102 7.32 2.06 3.94
C PHE A 102 8.23 0.85 4.17
N THR A 103 7.67 -0.26 4.63
CA THR A 103 8.41 -1.51 4.86
C THR A 103 8.43 -2.36 3.58
N LEU A 104 9.62 -2.65 3.07
CA LEU A 104 9.81 -3.48 1.87
C LEU A 104 9.38 -4.92 2.12
N THR A 105 8.81 -5.58 1.12
CA THR A 105 8.34 -6.97 1.24
C THR A 105 9.21 -7.98 0.51
N ALA A 106 10.07 -7.52 -0.41
CA ALA A 106 10.93 -8.37 -1.22
C ALA A 106 12.38 -7.86 -1.25
N ASN A 107 13.32 -8.80 -1.42
CA ASN A 107 14.73 -8.47 -1.71
C ASN A 107 14.84 -8.06 -3.18
N PHE A 108 15.56 -6.99 -3.49
CA PHE A 108 15.78 -6.59 -4.89
C PHE A 108 16.61 -7.61 -5.68
N GLU A 109 17.54 -8.29 -5.02
CA GLU A 109 18.30 -9.39 -5.61
C GLU A 109 17.39 -10.62 -5.71
N GLY A 110 16.99 -10.98 -6.94
CA GLY A 110 16.17 -12.17 -7.21
C GLY A 110 14.71 -11.90 -7.58
N VAL A 111 14.33 -10.65 -7.85
CA VAL A 111 13.06 -10.27 -8.51
C VAL A 111 13.26 -10.06 -10.01
#